data_AF-A0A1G6K3J9-F1
#
_entry.id   AF-A0A1G6K3J9-F1
#
_cell.length_a   1.000
_cell.length_b   1.000
_cell.length_c   1.000
_cell.angle_alpha   90.00
_cell.angle_beta   90.00
_cell.angle_gamma   90.00
#
_symmetry.space_group_name_H-M   'P 1'
#
loop_
_entity.id
_entity.type
_entity.pdbx_description
1 polymer ?
#
loop_
_entity_poly.entity_id
_entity_poly.type
_entity_poly.pdbx_seq_one_letter_code
_entity_poly.pdbx_strand_id
1 'polypeptide(L)' 'MVTDPIAARDAELAGVFERLEQAAEQEAAWRDEKESLVRQAKALGASHRAIGGRIEMSHTGVGKLITRTTPAADGSGDVG' A
#
# COMPACT_ATOMS: atom_id res chain seq x y z
N MET A 1 23.25 20.00 35.56
CA MET A 1 23.23 18.54 35.33
C MET A 1 23.72 18.31 33.92
N VAL A 2 24.77 17.51 33.74
CA VAL A 2 25.23 17.10 32.41
C VAL A 2 24.38 15.89 32.02
N THR A 3 23.59 16.01 30.97
CA THR A 3 22.83 14.87 30.41
C THR A 3 23.82 13.85 29.87
N ASP A 4 23.66 12.58 30.25
CA ASP A 4 24.45 11.49 29.69
C ASP A 4 24.22 11.44 28.16
N PRO A 5 25.27 11.65 27.35
CA PRO A 5 25.12 11.69 25.89
C PRO A 5 24.61 10.36 25.31
N ILE A 6 24.87 9.23 25.99
CA ILE A 6 24.36 7.92 25.56
C ILE A 6 22.85 7.86 25.79
N ALA A 7 22.40 8.26 26.98
CA ALA A 7 20.97 8.30 27.30
C ALA A 7 20.19 9.27 26.39
N ALA A 8 20.78 10.42 26.04
CA ALA A 8 20.18 11.35 25.09
C ALA A 8 20.04 10.74 23.69
N ARG A 9 21.08 10.05 23.21
CA ARG A 9 21.07 9.37 21.92
C ARG A 9 20.05 8.23 21.88
N ASP A 10 19.92 7.46 22.96
CA ASP A 10 18.97 6.34 23.00
C ASP A 10 17.51 6.82 23.04
N ALA A 11 17.24 7.92 23.75
CA ALA A 11 15.93 8.58 23.72
C ALA A 11 15.60 9.12 22.32
N GLU A 12 16.57 9.72 21.63
CA GLU A 12 16.40 10.18 20.25
C GLU A 12 16.15 8.99 19.30
N LEU A 13 16.89 7.89 19.44
CA LEU A 13 16.68 6.68 18.64
C LEU A 13 15.28 6.11 18.85
N ALA A 14 14.81 6.01 20.09
CA ALA A 14 13.47 5.52 20.40
C ALA A 14 12.40 6.38 19.69
N GLY A 15 12.54 7.70 19.71
CA GLY A 15 11.65 8.61 18.99
C GLY A 15 11.77 8.53 17.45
N VAL A 16 12.91 8.10 16.91
CA VAL A 16 13.03 7.79 15.47
C VAL A 16 12.28 6.50 15.14
N PHE A 17 12.42 5.45 15.95
CA PHE A 17 11.74 4.18 15.72
C PHE A 17 10.22 4.32 15.79
N GLU A 18 9.69 5.03 16.77
CA GLU A 18 8.25 5.31 16.85
C GLU A 18 7.74 6.05 15.60
N ARG A 19 8.50 7.03 15.11
CA ARG A 19 8.14 7.73 13.85
C ARG A 19 8.22 6.83 12.63
N LEU A 20 9.14 5.86 12.59
CA LEU A 20 9.22 4.89 11.50
C LEU A 20 8.03 3.93 11.53
N GLU A 21 7.60 3.47 12.71
CA GLU A 21 6.40 2.65 12.86
C GLU A 21 5.16 3.39 12.36
N GLN A 22 4.97 4.64 12.77
CA GLN A 22 3.87 5.48 12.28
C GLN A 22 3.93 5.72 10.77
N ALA A 23 5.13 5.90 10.20
CA ALA A 23 5.29 6.07 8.76
C ALA A 23 4.93 4.78 8.00
N ALA A 24 5.30 3.62 8.53
CA ALA A 24 4.97 2.32 7.94
C ALA A 24 3.46 2.05 7.95
N GLU A 25 2.77 2.42 9.03
CA GLU A 25 1.31 2.33 9.11
C GLU A 25 0.62 3.24 8.07
N GLN A 26 1.08 4.48 7.95
CA GLN A 26 0.58 5.42 6.94
C GLN A 26 0.85 4.93 5.52
N GLU A 27 2.03 4.38 5.25
CA GLU A 27 2.35 3.79 3.95
C GLU A 27 1.42 2.63 3.61
N ALA A 28 1.14 1.75 4.58
CA ALA A 28 0.20 0.64 4.41
C ALA A 28 -1.20 1.15 4.08
N ALA A 29 -1.71 2.13 4.84
CA ALA A 29 -3.02 2.73 4.60
C ALA A 29 -3.12 3.40 3.22
N TRP A 30 -2.10 4.18 2.82
CA TRP A 30 -2.06 4.81 1.50
C TRP A 30 -1.96 3.80 0.36
N ARG A 31 -1.23 2.69 0.56
CA ARG A 31 -1.17 1.62 -0.42
C ARG A 31 -2.55 1.00 -0.63
N ASP A 32 -3.26 0.71 0.45
CA ASP A 32 -4.59 0.09 0.39
C ASP A 32 -5.62 1.03 -0.26
N GLU A 33 -5.56 2.33 0.05
CA GLU A 33 -6.38 3.36 -0.60
C GLU A 33 -6.07 3.46 -2.10
N LYS A 34 -4.78 3.51 -2.48
CA LYS A 34 -4.36 3.52 -3.88
C LYS A 34 -4.89 2.29 -4.64
N GLU A 35 -4.84 1.11 -4.04
CA GLU A 35 -5.37 -0.11 -4.63
C GLU A 35 -6.90 -0.07 -4.79
N SER A 36 -7.62 0.48 -3.81
CA SER A 36 -9.05 0.74 -3.90
C SER A 36 -9.37 1.67 -5.07
N LEU A 37 -8.67 2.80 -5.19
CA LEU A 37 -8.87 3.78 -6.27
C LEU A 37 -8.55 3.21 -7.65
N VAL A 38 -7.51 2.38 -7.78
CA VAL A 38 -7.21 1.69 -9.04
C VAL A 38 -8.35 0.77 -9.46
N ARG A 39 -8.93 0.01 -8.53
CA ARG A 39 -10.08 -0.86 -8.80
C ARG A 39 -11.32 -0.06 -9.18
N GLN A 40 -11.60 1.04 -8.48
CA GLN A 40 -12.71 1.94 -8.81
C GLN A 40 -12.55 2.53 -10.22
N ALA A 41 -11.37 3.05 -10.55
CA ALA A 41 -11.08 3.57 -11.89
C ALA A 41 -11.27 2.49 -12.96
N LYS A 42 -10.83 1.25 -12.69
CA LYS A 42 -11.03 0.12 -13.60
C LYS A 42 -12.52 -0.23 -13.78
N ALA A 43 -13.29 -0.25 -12.69
CA ALA A 43 -14.72 -0.52 -12.71
C ALA A 43 -15.50 0.54 -13.49
N LEU A 44 -15.03 1.80 -13.48
CA LEU A 44 -15.54 2.91 -14.29
C LEU A 44 -15.07 2.88 -15.76
N GLY A 45 -14.37 1.81 -16.19
CA GLY A 45 -13.97 1.60 -17.58
C GLY A 45 -12.61 2.19 -17.98
N ALA A 46 -11.82 2.72 -17.04
CA ALA A 46 -10.50 3.23 -17.38
C ALA A 46 -9.55 2.12 -17.86
N SER A 47 -8.74 2.44 -18.88
CA SER A 47 -7.70 1.52 -19.37
C SER A 47 -6.51 1.46 -18.42
N HIS A 48 -5.78 0.34 -18.42
CA HIS A 48 -4.57 0.21 -17.58
C HIS A 48 -3.51 1.25 -17.92
N ARG A 49 -3.45 1.70 -19.17
CA ARG A 49 -2.56 2.78 -19.61
C ARG A 49 -2.96 4.12 -19.00
N ALA A 50 -4.26 4.44 -18.99
CA ALA A 50 -4.78 5.68 -18.42
C ALA A 50 -4.61 5.73 -16.89
N ILE A 51 -4.81 4.60 -16.22
CA ILE A 51 -4.55 4.46 -14.78
C ILE A 51 -3.04 4.61 -14.50
N GLY A 52 -2.21 3.84 -15.22
CA GLY A 52 -0.77 3.82 -15.03
C GLY A 52 -0.11 5.20 -15.17
N GLY A 53 -0.58 6.02 -16.11
CA GLY A 53 -0.11 7.39 -16.27
C GLY A 53 -0.41 8.35 -15.10
N ARG A 54 -1.31 7.99 -14.18
CA ARG A 54 -1.66 8.80 -12.99
C ARG A 54 -0.92 8.38 -11.72
N ILE A 55 -0.47 7.12 -11.67
CA ILE A 55 0.17 6.54 -10.49
C ILE A 55 1.63 6.13 -10.76
N GLU A 56 2.21 6.67 -11.84
CA GLU A 56 3.58 6.41 -12.29
C GLU A 56 3.91 4.90 -12.38
N MET A 57 2.93 4.12 -12.83
CA MET A 57 3.03 2.66 -12.94
C MET A 57 2.87 2.22 -14.39
N SER A 58 3.61 1.18 -14.80
CA SER A 58 3.38 0.57 -16.10
C SER A 58 1.98 -0.04 -16.19
N HIS A 59 1.40 -0.07 -17.38
CA HIS A 59 0.09 -0.71 -17.61
C HIS A 59 0.07 -2.19 -17.19
N THR A 60 1.19 -2.90 -17.35
CA THR A 60 1.39 -4.28 -16.87
C THR A 60 1.38 -4.34 -15.35
N GLY A 61 2.02 -3.37 -14.68
CA GLY A 61 1.99 -3.24 -13.22
C GLY A 61 0.57 -3.03 -12.69
N VAL A 62 -0.21 -2.17 -13.34
CA VAL A 62 -1.63 -1.96 -13.02
C VAL A 62 -2.44 -3.24 -13.16
N GLY A 63 -2.22 -4.01 -14.24
CA GLY A 63 -2.88 -5.31 -14.42
C GLY A 63 -2.57 -6.29 -13.28
N LYS A 64 -1.29 -6.44 -12.93
CA LYS A 64 -0.87 -7.31 -11.80
C LYS A 64 -1.39 -6.85 -10.45
N LEU A 65 -1.55 -5.53 -10.27
CA LEU A 65 -2.14 -4.97 -9.05
C LEU A 65 -3.60 -5.41 -8.94
N ILE A 66 -4.41 -5.18 -9.96
CA ILE A 66 -5.84 -5.57 -9.98
C ILE A 66 -6.04 -7.07 -9.78
N THR A 67 -5.22 -7.91 -10.44
CA THR A 67 -5.34 -9.38 -10.33
C THR A 67 -5.03 -9.89 -8.92
N ARG A 68 -4.05 -9.31 -8.23
CA ARG A 68 -3.70 -9.72 -6.85
C ARG A 68 -4.79 -9.41 -5.82
N THR A 69 -5.56 -8.33 -6.03
CA THR A 69 -6.58 -7.87 -5.09
C THR A 69 -7.99 -8.33 -5.42
N THR A 70 -8.19 -9.03 -6.54
CA THR A 70 -9.47 -9.67 -6.87
C THR A 70 -9.41 -11.09 -6.31
N PRO A 71 -10.13 -11.45 -5.22
CA PRO A 71 -10.25 -12.85 -4.85
C PRO A 71 -10.83 -13.58 -6.05
N ALA A 72 -10.25 -14.72 -6.42
CA ALA A 72 -10.85 -15.58 -7.43
C ALA A 72 -12.31 -15.76 -7.04
N ALA A 73 -13.23 -15.45 -7.95
CA ALA A 73 -14.61 -15.84 -7.77
C ALA A 73 -14.60 -17.37 -7.87
N ASP A 74 -14.52 -18.03 -6.72
CA ASP A 74 -14.59 -19.47 -6.58
C ASP A 74 -16.02 -19.91 -6.89
N GLY A 75 -16.33 -19.92 -8.19
CA GLY A 75 -17.51 -20.53 -8.76
C GLY A 75 -17.14 -21.89 -9.31
N SER A 76 -17.24 -22.93 -8.47
CA SER A 76 -17.64 -24.24 -8.95
C SER A 76 -18.44 -24.91 -7.84
N GLY A 77 -19.76 -24.92 -8.03
CA GLY A 77 -20.58 -25.92 -7.36
C GLY A 77 -20.11 -27.30 -7.79
N ASP A 78 -20.05 -28.21 -6.85
CA ASP A 78 -20.15 -29.64 -7.13
C ASP A 78 -21.31 -30.17 -6.29
N VAL A 79 -22.27 -30.73 -6.99
CA VAL A 79 -23.45 -31.42 -6.48
C VAL A 79 -23.04 -32.87 -6.25
N GLY A 80 -23.19 -33.35 -5.02
CA GLY A 80 -23.05 -34.76 -4.65
C GLY A 80 -23.83 -35.06 -3.40
#